data_AF-A0AAE1VZN0-F1
#
_entry.id   AF-A0AAE1VZN0-F1
#
_cell.length_a   1.000
_cell.length_b   1.000
_cell.length_c   1.000
_cell.angle_alpha   90.00
_cell.angle_beta   90.00
_cell.angle_gamma   90.00
#
_symmetry.space_group_name_H-M   'P 1'
#
loop_
_entity.id
_entity.type
_entity.pdbx_description
1 polymer ?
#
loop_
_entity_poly.entity_id
_entity_poly.type
_entity_poly.pdbx_seq_one_letter_code
_entity_poly.pdbx_strand_id
1 'polypeptide(L)'
;MSAFVAVGRDGNDSMWPIALAVVPVENREMWTWFLTELLKDLGGTEQSYRWTFISDRQKGLLDAVKQLAPHSEHRFCLRHKYENFKQKFKSPALKELFWKAASTASKTDFRRI
;
A
#
# COMPACT_ATOMS: atom_id res chain seq x y z
N MET A 1 20.80 1.61 2.95
CA MET A 1 20.34 2.20 1.69
C MET A 1 19.08 1.45 1.28
N SER A 2 17.96 2.16 1.20
CA SER A 2 16.63 1.65 0.86
C SER A 2 16.09 2.42 -0.35
N ALA A 3 15.12 1.84 -1.04
CA ALA A 3 14.47 2.49 -2.19
C ALA A 3 12.96 2.52 -1.99
N PHE A 4 12.35 3.68 -2.26
CA PHE A 4 10.91 3.88 -2.27
C PHE A 4 10.43 4.00 -3.69
N VAL A 5 9.30 3.35 -3.99
CA VAL A 5 8.67 3.37 -5.30
C VAL A 5 7.19 3.63 -5.11
N ALA A 6 6.66 4.60 -5.84
CA ALA A 6 5.23 4.78 -6.02
C ALA A 6 4.85 4.33 -7.42
N VAL A 7 3.80 3.52 -7.52
CA VAL A 7 3.24 3.04 -8.78
C VAL A 7 1.78 3.47 -8.84
N GLY A 8 1.41 4.18 -9.89
CA GLY A 8 0.03 4.57 -10.19
C GLY A 8 -0.65 3.53 -11.07
N ARG A 9 -1.99 3.44 -10.96
CA ARG A 9 -2.84 2.68 -11.88
C ARG A 9 -3.69 3.66 -12.65
N ASP A 10 -3.68 3.58 -13.98
CA ASP A 10 -4.46 4.47 -14.84
C ASP A 10 -5.87 3.91 -15.12
N GLY A 11 -6.67 4.68 -15.88
CA GLY A 11 -8.03 4.30 -16.27
C GLY A 11 -8.10 3.12 -17.25
N ASN A 12 -6.97 2.70 -17.82
CA ASN A 12 -6.85 1.55 -18.70
C ASN A 12 -6.23 0.33 -17.99
N ASP A 13 -6.28 0.32 -16.66
CA ASP A 13 -5.75 -0.77 -15.84
C ASP A 13 -4.23 -1.02 -16.01
N SER A 14 -3.50 -0.01 -16.48
CA SER A 14 -2.05 -0.10 -16.62
C SER A 14 -1.35 0.45 -15.38
N MET A 15 -0.25 -0.20 -14.97
CA MET A 15 0.55 0.22 -13.83
C MET A 15 1.82 0.94 -14.30
N TRP A 16 2.06 2.13 -13.77
CA TRP A 16 3.19 2.97 -14.16
C TRP A 16 3.95 3.48 -12.93
N PRO A 17 5.30 3.42 -12.92
CA PRO A 17 6.08 4.07 -11.89
C PRO A 17 5.91 5.58 -11.99
N ILE A 18 5.50 6.23 -10.90
CA ILE A 18 5.26 7.67 -10.83
C ILE A 18 6.33 8.41 -10.04
N ALA A 19 6.97 7.74 -9.07
CA ALA A 19 8.07 8.30 -8.31
C ALA A 19 9.01 7.20 -7.81
N LEU A 20 10.31 7.53 -7.75
CA LEU A 20 11.38 6.69 -7.21
C LEU A 20 12.27 7.56 -6.33
N ALA A 21 12.64 7.07 -5.15
CA ALA A 21 13.63 7.71 -4.30
C ALA A 21 14.58 6.67 -3.69
N VAL A 22 15.85 7.03 -3.59
CA VAL A 22 16.84 6.26 -2.86
C VAL A 22 17.15 6.99 -1.56
N VAL A 23 16.91 6.33 -0.44
CA VAL A 23 17.02 6.91 0.90
C VAL A 23 18.02 6.13 1.74
N PRO A 24 18.68 6.75 2.73
CA PRO A 24 19.65 6.06 3.57
C PRO A 24 19.00 4.93 4.40
N VAL A 25 17.80 5.18 4.91
CA VAL A 25 17.06 4.30 5.83
C VAL A 25 15.56 4.39 5.59
N GLU A 26 14.86 3.29 5.84
CA GLU A 26 13.41 3.24 5.79
C GLU A 26 12.80 3.56 7.17
N ASN A 27 12.52 4.85 7.40
CA ASN A 27 11.93 5.34 8.64
C ASN A 27 10.76 6.31 8.36
N ARG A 28 10.05 6.73 9.42
CA ARG A 28 8.90 7.66 9.30
C ARG A 28 9.28 8.96 8.62
N GLU A 29 10.43 9.55 8.93
CA GLU A 29 10.87 10.83 8.38
C GLU A 29 11.07 10.77 6.87
N MET A 30 11.77 9.73 6.39
CA MET A 30 11.99 9.53 4.96
C MET A 30 10.68 9.24 4.22
N TRP A 31 9.74 8.51 4.83
CA TRP A 31 8.40 8.30 4.26
C TRP A 31 7.58 9.59 4.19
N THR A 32 7.60 10.40 5.25
CA THR A 32 6.92 11.70 5.26
C THR A 32 7.49 12.61 4.17
N TRP A 33 8.82 12.67 4.03
CA TRP A 33 9.45 13.44 2.97
C TRP A 33 9.02 12.95 1.57
N PHE A 34 9.16 11.64 1.31
CA PHE A 34 8.81 11.06 0.01
C PHE A 34 7.34 11.29 -0.37
N LEU A 35 6.42 11.06 0.58
CA LEU A 35 5.00 11.30 0.37
C LEU A 35 4.66 12.77 0.22
N THR A 36 5.40 13.67 0.88
CA THR A 36 5.23 15.12 0.71
C THR A 36 5.58 15.53 -0.73
N GLU A 37 6.72 15.08 -1.26
CA GLU A 37 7.10 15.36 -2.65
C GLU A 37 6.11 14.74 -3.64
N LEU A 38 5.74 13.47 -3.43
CA LEU A 38 4.74 12.81 -4.27
C LEU A 38 3.39 13.56 -4.28
N LEU A 39 2.90 13.96 -3.10
CA LEU A 39 1.61 14.66 -3.00
C LEU A 39 1.67 16.05 -3.63
N LYS A 40 2.79 16.77 -3.57
CA LYS A 40 2.94 18.04 -4.29
C LYS A 40 2.69 17.86 -5.79
N ASP A 41 3.26 16.83 -6.39
CA ASP A 41 3.08 16.52 -7.81
C ASP A 41 1.65 16.04 -8.13
N LEU A 42 0.97 15.41 -7.16
CA LEU A 42 -0.41 14.94 -7.28
C LEU A 42 -1.48 15.99 -6.91
N GLY A 43 -1.10 17.27 -6.81
CA GLY A 43 -2.03 18.39 -6.58
C GLY A 43 -2.16 18.84 -5.12
N GLY A 44 -1.25 18.40 -4.25
CA GLY A 44 -1.14 18.77 -2.84
C GLY A 44 -1.89 17.84 -1.88
N THR A 45 -1.59 17.99 -0.58
CA THR A 45 -2.23 17.24 0.52
C THR A 45 -3.74 17.45 0.56
N GLU A 46 -4.21 18.65 0.22
CA GLU A 46 -5.64 19.00 0.15
C GLU A 46 -6.42 18.18 -0.89
N GLN A 47 -5.74 17.69 -1.93
CA GLN A 47 -6.34 16.83 -2.97
C GLN A 47 -6.12 15.34 -2.70
N SER A 48 -5.52 14.99 -1.56
CA SER A 48 -5.20 13.59 -1.23
C SER A 48 -6.43 12.68 -1.27
N TYR A 49 -7.61 13.17 -0.86
CA TYR A 49 -8.88 12.40 -0.85
C TYR A 49 -9.27 11.77 -2.20
N ARG A 50 -8.68 12.22 -3.31
CA ARG A 50 -8.89 11.66 -4.65
C ARG A 50 -8.12 10.36 -4.89
N TRP A 51 -7.15 10.06 -4.04
CA TRP A 51 -6.22 8.95 -4.18
C TRP A 51 -6.54 7.84 -3.17
N THR A 52 -6.31 6.60 -3.60
CA THR A 52 -6.29 5.44 -2.71
C THR A 52 -4.87 4.94 -2.59
N PHE A 53 -4.33 4.92 -1.38
CA PHE A 53 -3.00 4.38 -1.12
C PHE A 53 -3.08 2.88 -0.89
N ILE A 54 -2.17 2.13 -1.52
CA ILE A 54 -1.99 0.69 -1.25
C ILE A 54 -0.53 0.49 -0.89
N SER A 55 -0.26 0.11 0.35
CA SER A 55 1.13 -0.09 0.81
C SER A 55 1.29 -1.26 1.77
N ASP A 56 2.51 -1.52 2.20
CA ASP A 56 2.78 -2.54 3.21
C ASP A 56 2.28 -2.11 4.62
N ARG A 57 2.67 -2.86 5.66
CA ARG A 57 2.30 -2.57 7.06
C ARG A 57 3.42 -1.90 7.85
N GLN A 58 4.35 -1.21 7.19
CA GLN A 58 5.44 -0.58 7.90
C GLN A 58 4.91 0.61 8.73
N LYS A 59 5.26 0.66 10.02
CA LYS A 59 4.71 1.66 10.95
C LYS A 59 4.99 3.09 10.50
N GLY A 60 6.22 3.37 10.06
CA GLY A 60 6.61 4.71 9.61
C GLY A 60 5.79 5.20 8.41
N LEU A 61 5.50 4.32 7.46
CA LEU A 61 4.66 4.63 6.30
C LEU A 61 3.21 4.87 6.70
N LEU A 62 2.64 4.01 7.57
CA LEU A 62 1.28 4.17 8.05
C LEU A 62 1.06 5.51 8.76
N ASP A 63 2.02 5.92 9.58
CA ASP A 63 1.97 7.19 10.30
C ASP A 63 2.11 8.38 9.33
N ALA A 64 2.99 8.27 8.32
CA ALA A 64 3.17 9.31 7.31
C ALA A 64 1.92 9.51 6.42
N VAL A 65 1.27 8.44 5.97
CA VAL A 65 0.02 8.52 5.19
C VAL A 65 -1.09 9.14 6.03
N LYS A 66 -1.26 8.73 7.30
CA LYS A 66 -2.26 9.33 8.20
C LYS A 66 -2.02 10.82 8.44
N GLN A 67 -0.76 11.24 8.49
CA GLN A 67 -0.40 12.64 8.71
C GLN A 67 -0.66 13.50 7.47
N LEU A 68 -0.28 13.02 6.28
CA LEU A 68 -0.29 13.84 5.04
C LEU A 68 -1.57 13.68 4.21
N ALA A 69 -2.24 12.55 4.34
CA ALA A 69 -3.39 12.15 3.53
C ALA A 69 -4.52 11.54 4.39
N PRO A 70 -4.95 12.20 5.49
CA PRO A 70 -5.87 11.63 6.48
C PRO A 70 -7.25 11.24 5.91
N HIS A 71 -7.66 11.88 4.82
CA HIS A 71 -8.95 11.64 4.15
C HIS A 71 -8.86 10.64 3.00
N SER A 72 -7.67 10.13 2.71
CA SER A 72 -7.47 9.13 1.65
C SER A 72 -7.79 7.74 2.17
N GLU A 73 -8.39 6.92 1.30
CA GLU A 73 -8.51 5.50 1.58
C GLU A 73 -7.11 4.86 1.60
N HIS A 74 -6.80 4.14 2.68
CA HIS A 74 -5.53 3.42 2.82
C HIS A 74 -5.77 1.92 2.98
N ARG A 75 -5.27 1.14 2.01
CA ARG A 75 -5.38 -0.30 1.97
C ARG A 75 -4.02 -0.96 2.10
N PHE A 76 -4.03 -2.21 2.54
CA PHE A 76 -2.81 -3.00 2.63
C PHE A 76 -2.59 -3.81 1.35
N CYS A 77 -1.37 -3.77 0.84
CA CYS A 77 -0.91 -4.55 -0.28
C CYS A 77 -1.01 -6.05 0.07
N LEU A 78 -1.94 -6.73 -0.60
CA LEU A 78 -2.17 -8.16 -0.41
C LEU A 78 -0.97 -9.01 -0.83
N ARG A 79 -0.20 -8.57 -1.83
CA ARG A 79 1.05 -9.23 -2.24
C ARG A 79 2.04 -9.31 -1.09
N HIS A 80 2.36 -8.18 -0.45
CA HIS A 80 3.26 -8.15 0.70
C HIS A 80 2.68 -8.88 1.92
N LYS A 81 1.37 -8.77 2.17
CA LYS A 81 0.71 -9.59 3.20
C LYS A 81 0.89 -11.08 2.95
N TYR A 82 0.72 -11.53 1.71
CA TYR A 82 0.91 -12.92 1.32
C TYR A 82 2.37 -13.34 1.44
N GLU A 83 3.33 -12.48 1.09
CA GLU A 83 4.75 -12.74 1.24
C GLU A 83 5.16 -12.97 2.70
N ASN A 84 4.58 -12.22 3.63
CA ASN A 84 4.76 -12.47 5.07
C ASN A 84 4.02 -13.73 5.54
N PHE A 85 2.83 -14.00 4.98
CA PHE A 85 2.04 -15.19 5.31
C PHE A 85 2.75 -16.49 4.88
N LYS A 86 3.25 -16.55 3.64
CA LYS A 86 3.90 -17.75 3.06
C LYS A 86 5.20 -18.13 3.77
N GLN A 87 5.88 -17.16 4.41
CA GLN A 87 7.08 -17.43 5.22
C GLN A 87 6.74 -18.29 6.44
N LYS A 88 5.56 -18.09 7.04
CA LYS A 88 5.08 -18.85 8.21
C LYS A 88 4.29 -20.10 7.81
N PHE A 89 3.49 -20.00 6.76
CA PHE A 89 2.55 -21.03 6.35
C PHE A 89 2.83 -21.48 4.91
N LYS A 90 3.45 -22.65 4.76
CA LYS A 90 3.88 -23.20 3.46
C LYS A 90 2.84 -24.11 2.77
N SER A 91 1.58 -24.10 3.24
CA SER A 91 0.52 -24.97 2.72
C SER A 91 -0.14 -24.39 1.46
N PRO A 92 -0.25 -25.15 0.35
CA PRO A 92 -1.01 -24.75 -0.83
C PRO A 92 -2.48 -24.47 -0.52
N ALA A 93 -3.11 -25.26 0.34
CA ALA A 93 -4.50 -25.04 0.75
C ALA A 93 -4.67 -23.69 1.48
N LEU A 94 -3.71 -23.33 2.34
CA LEU A 94 -3.72 -22.03 3.01
C LEU A 94 -3.47 -20.86 2.06
N LYS A 95 -2.70 -21.07 0.98
CA LYS A 95 -2.56 -20.07 -0.10
C LYS A 95 -3.91 -19.83 -0.79
N GLU A 96 -4.62 -20.89 -1.15
CA GLU A 96 -5.93 -20.76 -1.81
C GLU A 96 -6.94 -20.06 -0.90
N LEU A 97 -7.05 -20.48 0.35
CA LEU A 97 -7.91 -19.84 1.35
C LEU A 97 -7.54 -18.37 1.56
N PHE A 98 -6.24 -18.03 1.60
CA PHE A 98 -5.79 -16.65 1.72
C PHE A 98 -6.31 -15.78 0.56
N TRP A 99 -6.13 -16.22 -0.69
CA TRP A 99 -6.55 -15.44 -1.86
C TRP A 99 -8.07 -15.39 -2.01
N LYS A 100 -8.77 -16.49 -1.66
CA LYS A 100 -10.23 -16.51 -1.61
C LYS A 100 -10.74 -15.48 -0.61
N ALA A 101 -10.16 -15.44 0.60
CA ALA A 101 -10.52 -14.50 1.65
C ALA A 101 -10.20 -13.06 1.28
N ALA A 102 -9.07 -12.83 0.62
CA ALA A 102 -8.66 -11.50 0.18
C ALA A 102 -9.51 -10.93 -0.96
N SER A 103 -10.17 -11.78 -1.75
CA SER A 103 -10.95 -11.39 -2.94
C SER A 103 -12.46 -11.28 -2.67
N THR A 104 -12.93 -11.53 -1.45
CA THR A 104 -14.36 -11.41 -1.13
C THR A 104 -14.81 -9.96 -1.09
N ALA A 105 -15.93 -9.67 -1.75
CA ALA A 105 -16.53 -8.34 -1.77
C ALA A 105 -17.34 -8.01 -0.50
N SER A 106 -17.72 -9.00 0.30
CA SER A 106 -18.58 -8.82 1.48
C SER A 106 -18.07 -9.54 2.72
N LYS A 107 -18.41 -9.00 3.90
CA LYS A 107 -18.12 -9.65 5.20
C LYS A 107 -18.86 -10.99 5.33
N THR A 108 -20.03 -11.12 4.73
CA THR A 108 -20.83 -12.35 4.77
C THR A 108 -20.12 -13.47 4.02
N ASP A 109 -19.60 -13.19 2.83
CA ASP A 109 -18.87 -14.18 2.04
C ASP A 109 -17.52 -14.52 2.65
N PHE A 110 -16.85 -13.54 3.26
CA PHE A 110 -15.62 -13.79 4.02
C PHE A 110 -15.83 -14.81 5.15
N ARG A 111 -16.97 -14.73 5.87
CA ARG A 111 -17.29 -15.66 6.97
C ARG A 111 -17.60 -17.10 6.50
N ARG A 112 -17.79 -17.31 5.21
CA ARG A 112 -18.10 -18.62 4.60
C ARG A 112 -16.86 -19.33 4.05
N ILE A 113 -15.69 -18.72 4.20
CA ILE A 113 -14.39 -19.28 3.79
C ILE A 113 -13.80 -20.06 4.95
#